data_AF-A0A7Z0MN60-F1
#
_entry.id   AF-A0A7Z0MN60-F1
#
_cell.length_a   1.000
_cell.length_b   1.000
_cell.length_c   1.000
_cell.angle_alpha   90.00
_cell.angle_beta   90.00
_cell.angle_gamma   90.00
#
_symmetry.space_group_name_H-M   'P 1'
#
loop_
_entity.id
_entity.type
_entity.pdbx_description
1 polymer ?
#
loop_
_entity_poly.entity_id
_entity_poly.type
_entity_poly.pdbx_seq_one_letter_code
_entity_poly.pdbx_strand_id
1 'polypeptide(L)'
;MYGDIYNYLISSKTVDGQEMKNFKSLQSYNFFQSGNVGQIVQHTYDNKEIMLKTDVRASQNITRNNEVYVLCQQDGTIVKGWCSCMAGQGHSCSHVGALLWKIEHAVRNNYTGVACTDESAIWNRGTKRNIEPRPLSSIQFTKPKVGSDILEDDDDNIPGTRDTPTYLSDAEYKDSINNSHLLPLFNIKGTTAHKAFTCAPFTK
;
A
#
# COMPACT_ATOMS: atom_id res chain seq x y z
N MET A 1 9.81 3.67 -21.42
CA MET A 1 9.75 2.95 -20.13
C MET A 1 8.50 2.10 -19.93
N TYR A 2 7.25 2.57 -20.09
CA TYR A 2 6.06 1.67 -20.04
C TYR A 2 6.15 0.52 -21.06
N GLY A 3 6.59 0.84 -22.28
CA GLY A 3 6.83 -0.15 -23.34
C GLY A 3 7.88 -1.20 -22.93
N ASP A 4 8.92 -0.80 -22.21
CA ASP A 4 10.00 -1.69 -21.78
C ASP A 4 9.55 -2.67 -20.70
N ILE A 5 8.69 -2.23 -19.77
CA ILE A 5 8.05 -3.11 -18.78
C ILE A 5 7.16 -4.13 -19.47
N TYR A 6 6.35 -3.69 -20.44
CA TYR A 6 5.49 -4.57 -21.21
C TYR A 6 6.31 -5.59 -22.02
N ASN A 7 7.33 -5.12 -22.74
CA ASN A 7 8.24 -5.97 -23.51
C ASN A 7 8.92 -6.99 -22.60
N TYR A 8 9.36 -6.57 -21.41
CA TYR A 8 9.98 -7.47 -20.45
C TYR A 8 9.01 -8.56 -19.95
N LEU A 9 7.82 -8.18 -19.49
CA LEU A 9 6.88 -9.14 -18.89
C LEU A 9 6.17 -10.04 -19.90
N ILE A 10 5.98 -9.57 -21.14
CA ILE A 10 5.19 -10.25 -22.16
C ILE A 10 6.09 -10.86 -23.22
N SER A 11 6.93 -10.05 -23.87
CA SER A 11 7.67 -10.43 -25.08
C SER A 11 9.05 -11.04 -24.82
N SER A 12 9.56 -10.99 -23.59
CA SER A 12 10.81 -11.66 -23.24
C SER A 12 10.71 -13.16 -23.45
N LYS A 13 11.78 -13.72 -24.02
CA LYS A 13 11.89 -15.16 -24.26
C LYS A 13 12.23 -15.91 -22.97
N THR A 14 11.54 -17.00 -22.72
CA THR A 14 11.87 -17.98 -21.69
C THR A 14 12.98 -18.90 -22.16
N VAL A 15 13.39 -19.83 -21.29
CA VAL A 15 14.34 -20.90 -21.62
C VAL A 15 13.88 -21.72 -22.83
N ASP A 16 12.57 -21.86 -23.03
CA ASP A 16 11.98 -22.61 -24.14
C ASP A 16 11.93 -21.82 -25.46
N GLY A 17 12.44 -20.58 -25.47
CA GLY A 17 12.43 -19.69 -26.62
C GLY A 17 11.07 -19.05 -26.92
N GLN A 18 10.02 -19.44 -26.19
CA GLN A 18 8.69 -18.84 -26.27
C GLN A 18 8.60 -17.56 -25.43
N GLU A 19 7.67 -16.68 -25.78
CA GLU A 19 7.38 -15.48 -25.01
C GLU A 19 6.78 -15.81 -23.64
N MET A 20 7.14 -15.04 -22.60
CA MET A 20 6.64 -15.24 -21.23
C MET A 20 5.13 -15.07 -21.10
N LYS A 21 4.52 -14.12 -21.83
CA LYS A 21 3.08 -13.84 -21.81
C LYS A 21 2.50 -13.68 -20.40
N ASN A 22 3.24 -13.06 -19.49
CA ASN A 22 2.85 -12.94 -18.09
C ASN A 22 1.93 -11.73 -17.86
N PHE A 23 0.72 -11.79 -18.40
CA PHE A 23 -0.28 -10.72 -18.30
C PHE A 23 -0.72 -10.43 -16.86
N LYS A 24 -0.73 -11.46 -15.99
CA LYS A 24 -1.08 -11.29 -14.58
C LYS A 24 -0.11 -10.36 -13.85
N SER A 25 1.16 -10.38 -14.24
CA SER A 25 2.17 -9.55 -13.61
C SER A 25 2.10 -8.08 -14.03
N LEU A 26 1.29 -7.70 -15.03
CA LEU A 26 0.96 -6.29 -15.30
C LEU A 26 0.11 -5.69 -14.17
N GLN A 27 -0.72 -6.50 -13.49
CA GLN A 27 -1.49 -6.05 -12.31
C GLN A 27 -0.62 -5.73 -11.09
N SER A 28 0.71 -5.93 -11.20
CA SER A 28 1.68 -5.56 -10.17
C SER A 28 1.70 -4.07 -9.85
N TYR A 29 1.15 -3.21 -10.73
CA TYR A 29 0.96 -1.78 -10.45
C TYR A 29 0.22 -1.55 -9.12
N ASN A 30 -0.71 -2.43 -8.77
CA ASN A 30 -1.45 -2.35 -7.50
C ASN A 30 -0.53 -2.47 -6.28
N PHE A 31 0.54 -3.27 -6.34
CA PHE A 31 1.52 -3.38 -5.25
C PHE A 31 2.30 -2.08 -5.06
N PHE A 32 2.69 -1.45 -6.17
CA PHE A 32 3.33 -0.14 -6.15
C PHE A 32 2.38 0.92 -5.56
N GLN A 33 1.16 1.01 -6.09
CA GLN A 33 0.16 1.98 -5.64
C GLN A 33 -0.24 1.80 -4.17
N SER A 34 -0.28 0.55 -3.69
CA SER A 34 -0.58 0.24 -2.29
C SER A 34 0.59 0.51 -1.33
N GLY A 35 1.73 1.01 -1.81
CA GLY A 35 2.90 1.29 -0.98
C GLY A 35 3.61 0.04 -0.46
N ASN A 36 3.43 -1.11 -1.12
CA ASN A 36 4.02 -2.39 -0.71
C ASN A 36 5.47 -2.58 -1.19
N VAL A 37 6.01 -1.62 -1.94
CA VAL A 37 7.38 -1.65 -2.48
C VAL A 37 8.28 -0.76 -1.62
N GLY A 38 9.26 -1.39 -0.97
CA GLY A 38 10.26 -0.75 -0.11
C GLY A 38 11.25 0.15 -0.84
N GLN A 39 12.25 0.65 -0.13
CA GLN A 39 13.29 1.49 -0.73
C GLN A 39 14.10 0.69 -1.76
N ILE A 40 14.41 1.34 -2.89
CA ILE A 40 15.26 0.76 -3.93
C ILE A 40 16.70 1.12 -3.61
N VAL A 41 17.56 0.10 -3.54
CA VAL A 41 19.01 0.22 -3.45
C VAL A 41 19.58 -0.11 -4.82
N GLN A 42 20.51 0.72 -5.30
CA GLN A 42 21.17 0.51 -6.59
C GLN A 42 22.65 0.21 -6.41
N HIS A 43 23.18 -0.64 -7.28
CA HIS A 43 24.60 -0.90 -7.43
C HIS A 43 24.94 -0.92 -8.92
N THR A 44 25.89 -0.08 -9.32
CA THR A 44 26.35 0.01 -10.71
C THR A 44 27.65 -0.76 -10.87
N TYR A 45 27.69 -1.63 -11.87
CA TYR A 45 28.87 -2.38 -12.28
C TYR A 45 29.66 -1.63 -13.36
N ASP A 46 30.95 -1.92 -13.46
CA ASP A 46 31.87 -1.31 -14.46
C ASP A 46 31.40 -1.53 -15.91
N ASN A 47 30.69 -2.64 -16.16
CA ASN A 47 30.12 -3.01 -17.46
C ASN A 47 28.87 -2.20 -17.86
N LYS A 48 28.55 -1.09 -17.15
CA LYS A 48 27.35 -0.26 -17.37
C LYS A 48 26.02 -0.98 -17.08
N GLU A 49 26.08 -2.08 -16.33
CA GLU A 49 24.91 -2.76 -15.80
C GLU A 49 24.59 -2.21 -14.41
N ILE A 50 23.30 -2.02 -14.13
CA ILE A 50 22.79 -1.50 -12.87
C ILE A 50 21.92 -2.59 -12.26
N MET A 51 22.27 -3.00 -11.04
CA MET A 51 21.45 -3.90 -10.24
C MET A 51 20.65 -3.11 -9.22
N LEU A 52 19.35 -3.33 -9.21
CA LEU A 52 18.38 -2.70 -8.34
C LEU A 52 17.82 -3.75 -7.40
N LYS A 53 17.91 -3.52 -6.09
CA LYS A 53 17.35 -4.37 -5.04
C LYS A 53 16.24 -3.63 -4.30
N THR A 54 15.15 -4.32 -3.99
CA THR A 54 14.13 -3.84 -3.05
C THR A 54 13.50 -5.01 -2.30
N ASP A 55 12.88 -4.70 -1.17
CA ASP A 55 11.93 -5.61 -0.53
C ASP A 55 10.51 -5.27 -0.96
N VAL A 56 9.73 -6.30 -1.31
CA VAL A 56 8.31 -6.16 -1.63
C VAL A 56 7.49 -7.02 -0.69
N ARG A 57 6.49 -6.40 -0.04
CA ARG A 57 5.58 -7.09 0.87
C ARG A 57 4.68 -8.05 0.08
N ALA A 58 4.51 -9.27 0.58
CA ALA A 58 3.59 -10.22 -0.02
C ALA A 58 2.13 -9.75 0.15
N SER A 59 1.28 -9.94 -0.87
CA SER A 59 -0.14 -9.53 -0.79
C SER A 59 -0.94 -10.36 0.20
N GLN A 60 -0.63 -11.65 0.31
CA GLN A 60 -1.39 -12.60 1.15
C GLN A 60 -0.82 -12.73 2.56
N ASN A 61 0.41 -12.26 2.80
CA ASN A 61 1.04 -12.35 4.10
C ASN A 61 1.77 -11.06 4.44
N ILE A 62 1.16 -10.33 5.36
CA ILE A 62 1.64 -9.04 5.85
C ILE A 62 3.00 -9.19 6.55
N THR A 63 3.37 -10.33 7.12
CA THR A 63 4.68 -10.46 7.82
C THR A 63 5.83 -10.84 6.89
N ARG A 64 5.54 -11.33 5.68
CA ARG A 64 6.57 -11.80 4.74
C ARG A 64 6.91 -10.74 3.71
N ASN A 65 8.18 -10.39 3.66
CA ASN A 65 8.77 -9.61 2.58
C ASN A 65 9.55 -10.55 1.65
N ASN A 66 9.49 -10.28 0.36
CA ASN A 66 10.30 -10.97 -0.63
C ASN A 66 11.36 -10.00 -1.15
N GLU A 67 12.59 -10.48 -1.21
CA GLU A 67 13.68 -9.73 -1.81
C GLU A 67 13.55 -9.82 -3.34
N VAL A 68 13.59 -8.66 -4.00
CA VAL A 68 13.45 -8.53 -5.44
C VAL A 68 14.67 -7.83 -5.98
N TYR A 69 15.20 -8.37 -7.07
CA TYR A 69 16.38 -7.86 -7.77
C TYR A 69 16.01 -7.69 -9.24
N VAL A 70 16.42 -6.58 -9.84
CA VAL A 70 16.31 -6.34 -11.28
C VAL A 70 17.66 -5.86 -11.79
N LEU A 71 18.16 -6.52 -12.82
CA LEU A 71 19.32 -6.11 -13.58
C LEU A 71 18.82 -5.33 -14.81
N CYS A 72 19.26 -4.09 -14.94
CA CYS A 72 18.99 -3.24 -16.09
C CYS A 72 20.28 -2.64 -16.64
N GLN A 73 20.27 -2.26 -17.90
CA GLN A 73 21.36 -1.50 -18.51
C GLN A 73 21.13 0.00 -18.32
N GLN A 74 22.19 0.82 -18.51
CA GLN A 74 22.09 2.29 -18.43
C GLN A 74 21.08 2.91 -19.42
N ASP A 75 20.76 2.21 -20.51
CA ASP A 75 19.76 2.62 -21.50
C ASP A 75 18.32 2.40 -21.02
N GLY A 76 18.11 1.76 -19.86
CA GLY A 76 16.80 1.40 -19.33
C GLY A 76 16.29 0.02 -19.77
N THR A 77 17.07 -0.73 -20.56
CA THR A 77 16.72 -2.09 -20.97
C THR A 77 16.77 -3.04 -19.79
N ILE A 78 15.69 -3.78 -19.56
CA ILE A 78 15.59 -4.76 -18.47
C ILE A 78 16.19 -6.08 -18.93
N VAL A 79 17.27 -6.53 -18.28
CA VAL A 79 17.97 -7.76 -18.62
C VAL A 79 17.33 -8.95 -17.92
N LYS A 80 17.18 -8.88 -16.59
CA LYS A 80 16.64 -10.00 -15.80
C LYS A 80 16.09 -9.53 -14.45
N GLY A 81 14.96 -10.09 -14.05
CA GLY A 81 14.39 -9.98 -12.72
C GLY A 81 14.60 -11.26 -11.92
N TRP A 82 14.78 -11.14 -10.61
CA TRP A 82 14.81 -12.24 -9.67
C TRP A 82 14.00 -11.87 -8.44
N CYS A 83 13.34 -12.86 -7.84
CA CYS A 83 12.58 -12.65 -6.62
C CYS A 83 12.62 -13.91 -5.77
N SER A 84 12.69 -13.75 -4.44
CA SER A 84 12.68 -14.86 -3.48
C SER A 84 11.31 -15.55 -3.32
N CYS A 85 10.26 -15.01 -3.92
CA CYS A 85 8.92 -15.60 -3.85
C CYS A 85 8.85 -16.92 -4.65
N MET A 86 7.86 -17.76 -4.34
CA MET A 86 7.64 -19.04 -5.05
C MET A 86 7.51 -18.88 -6.57
N ALA A 87 6.85 -17.81 -7.04
CA ALA A 87 6.72 -17.51 -8.48
C ALA A 87 7.96 -16.83 -9.08
N GLY A 88 8.97 -16.50 -8.27
CA GLY A 88 10.16 -15.76 -8.65
C GLY A 88 11.14 -16.56 -9.52
N GLN A 89 11.04 -17.89 -9.53
CA GLN A 89 11.80 -18.75 -10.43
C GLN A 89 11.52 -18.45 -11.91
N GLY A 90 10.33 -17.94 -12.24
CA GLY A 90 9.97 -17.52 -13.59
C GLY A 90 10.47 -16.13 -13.99
N HIS A 91 11.29 -15.47 -13.16
CA HIS A 91 11.89 -14.15 -13.38
C HIS A 91 10.92 -12.96 -13.59
N SER A 92 9.62 -13.19 -13.72
CA SER A 92 8.61 -12.20 -14.09
C SER A 92 7.44 -12.08 -13.10
N CYS A 93 7.62 -12.47 -11.84
CA CYS A 93 6.53 -12.44 -10.87
C CYS A 93 5.98 -11.02 -10.62
N SER A 94 4.81 -10.91 -9.99
CA SER A 94 4.20 -9.62 -9.67
C SER A 94 5.08 -8.71 -8.79
N HIS A 95 5.96 -9.27 -7.97
CA HIS A 95 6.90 -8.46 -7.18
C HIS A 95 7.97 -7.80 -8.04
N VAL A 96 8.47 -8.49 -9.09
CA VAL A 96 9.39 -7.92 -10.09
C VAL A 96 8.70 -6.79 -10.83
N GLY A 97 7.47 -7.02 -11.30
CA GLY A 97 6.67 -5.97 -11.94
C GLY A 97 6.45 -4.75 -11.04
N ALA A 98 6.24 -4.95 -9.74
CA ALA A 98 6.04 -3.86 -8.78
C ALA A 98 7.30 -2.98 -8.63
N LEU A 99 8.50 -3.58 -8.62
CA LEU A 99 9.76 -2.84 -8.65
C LEU A 99 9.89 -2.04 -9.96
N LEU A 100 9.59 -2.66 -11.10
CA LEU A 100 9.64 -1.99 -12.40
C LEU A 100 8.71 -0.77 -12.48
N TRP A 101 7.48 -0.88 -11.97
CA TRP A 101 6.56 0.26 -11.88
C TRP A 101 7.08 1.37 -10.99
N LYS A 102 7.74 1.03 -9.88
CA LYS A 102 8.35 2.03 -9.00
C LYS A 102 9.49 2.77 -9.69
N ILE A 103 10.31 2.06 -10.47
CA ILE A 103 11.40 2.67 -11.26
C ILE A 103 10.82 3.60 -12.32
N GLU A 104 9.82 3.16 -13.09
CA GLU A 104 9.15 4.00 -14.09
C GLU A 104 8.61 5.27 -13.46
N HIS A 105 7.93 5.14 -12.31
CA HIS A 105 7.40 6.27 -11.59
C HIS A 105 8.53 7.21 -11.09
N ALA A 106 9.63 6.65 -10.60
CA ALA A 106 10.77 7.45 -10.16
C ALA A 106 11.39 8.24 -11.30
N VAL A 107 11.58 7.63 -12.47
CA VAL A 107 12.11 8.28 -13.68
C VAL A 107 11.13 9.34 -14.19
N ARG A 108 9.83 9.01 -14.30
CA ARG A 108 8.79 9.91 -14.82
C ARG A 108 8.62 11.17 -13.98
N ASN A 109 8.84 11.07 -12.67
CA ASN A 109 8.76 12.21 -11.76
C ASN A 109 10.13 12.83 -11.44
N ASN A 110 11.20 12.42 -12.15
CA ASN A 110 12.58 12.88 -11.92
C ASN A 110 13.08 12.72 -10.48
N TYR A 111 12.61 11.70 -9.76
CA TYR A 111 13.13 11.32 -8.44
C TYR A 111 14.50 10.62 -8.51
N THR A 112 15.07 10.48 -9.72
CA THR A 112 16.38 9.89 -9.98
C THR A 112 17.54 10.89 -9.85
N GLY A 113 17.27 12.13 -9.41
CA GLY A 113 18.29 13.15 -9.11
C GLY A 113 18.45 13.38 -7.62
N VAL A 114 19.70 13.54 -7.19
CA VAL A 114 20.17 14.11 -5.91
C VAL A 114 19.45 13.49 -4.70
N ALA A 115 20.10 12.52 -4.05
CA ALA A 115 19.55 11.94 -2.83
C ALA A 115 19.35 13.05 -1.79
N CYS A 116 18.41 12.88 -0.87
CA CYS A 116 18.20 13.83 0.24
C CYS A 116 19.42 14.03 1.18
N THR A 117 20.55 13.39 0.87
CA THR A 117 21.87 13.58 1.46
C THR A 117 22.78 14.55 0.70
N ASP A 118 22.49 14.83 -0.57
CA ASP A 118 23.23 15.80 -1.41
C ASP A 118 22.64 17.21 -1.27
N GLU A 119 21.40 17.33 -0.78
CA GLU A 119 20.84 18.56 -0.22
C GLU A 119 20.80 18.46 1.31
N SER A 120 20.87 19.60 1.99
CA SER A 120 20.84 19.69 3.45
C SER A 120 19.56 19.04 4.04
N ALA A 121 19.71 17.80 4.50
CA ALA A 121 18.89 17.05 5.44
C ALA A 121 17.37 17.30 5.40
N ILE A 122 16.66 16.68 4.45
CA ILE A 122 15.20 16.49 4.50
C ILE A 122 14.88 15.12 5.13
N TRP A 123 15.40 14.85 6.33
CA TRP A 123 15.40 13.51 6.98
C TRP A 123 14.00 12.91 7.22
N ASN A 124 12.91 13.65 7.01
CA ASN A 124 11.56 13.27 7.46
C ASN A 124 10.52 13.00 6.36
N ARG A 125 10.88 12.91 5.07
CA ARG A 125 9.91 12.55 4.01
C ARG A 125 9.99 11.08 3.62
N GLY A 126 9.61 10.20 4.55
CA GLY A 126 9.25 8.83 4.21
C GLY A 126 7.95 8.80 3.40
N THR A 127 7.82 7.88 2.44
CA THR A 127 6.56 7.63 1.70
C THR A 127 5.46 7.03 2.60
N LYS A 128 5.82 6.65 3.83
CA LYS A 128 4.87 6.27 4.87
C LYS A 128 4.39 7.55 5.54
N ARG A 129 3.07 7.83 5.47
CA ARG A 129 2.48 8.82 6.36
C ARG A 129 2.74 8.36 7.79
N ASN A 130 3.42 9.19 8.58
CA ASN A 130 3.49 8.99 10.03
C ASN A 130 2.14 9.42 10.59
N ILE A 131 1.14 8.54 10.49
CA ILE A 131 -0.21 8.82 10.96
C ILE A 131 -0.22 8.50 12.45
N GLU A 132 -0.37 9.52 13.29
CA GLU A 132 -0.61 9.26 14.70
C GLU A 132 -1.95 8.54 14.88
N PRO A 133 -2.04 7.54 15.79
CA PRO A 133 -3.29 6.86 16.07
C PRO A 133 -4.36 7.88 16.47
N ARG A 134 -5.41 7.98 15.65
CA ARG A 134 -6.55 8.86 15.89
C ARG A 134 -7.81 8.05 16.16
N PRO A 135 -8.75 8.55 16.99
CA PRO A 135 -10.06 7.95 17.14
C PRO A 135 -10.74 7.78 15.77
N LEU A 136 -11.48 6.68 15.59
CA LEU A 136 -12.12 6.34 14.32
C LEU A 136 -13.01 7.46 13.77
N SER A 137 -13.64 8.25 14.66
CA SER A 137 -14.46 9.41 14.34
C SER A 137 -13.70 10.57 13.66
N SER A 138 -12.37 10.60 13.78
CA SER A 138 -11.50 11.65 13.26
C SER A 138 -10.64 11.22 12.07
N ILE A 139 -10.88 10.01 11.55
CA ILE A 139 -10.22 9.49 10.35
C ILE A 139 -11.16 9.68 9.16
N GLN A 140 -10.75 10.48 8.17
CA GLN A 140 -11.49 10.62 6.92
C GLN A 140 -11.12 9.48 5.95
N PHE A 141 -12.12 8.72 5.51
CA PHE A 141 -11.96 7.57 4.59
C PHE A 141 -12.27 7.92 3.13
N THR A 142 -11.99 9.15 2.73
CA THR A 142 -12.26 9.60 1.35
C THR A 142 -11.25 8.98 0.39
N LYS A 143 -11.71 8.51 -0.77
CA LYS A 143 -10.82 8.02 -1.83
C LYS A 143 -10.07 9.20 -2.44
N PRO A 144 -8.75 9.13 -2.63
CA PRO A 144 -8.02 10.21 -3.28
C PRO A 144 -8.48 10.35 -4.74
N LYS A 145 -8.71 11.59 -5.19
CA LYS A 145 -9.00 11.91 -6.60
C LYS A 145 -7.71 11.74 -7.41
N VAL A 146 -7.80 11.12 -8.59
CA VAL A 146 -6.66 10.96 -9.51
C VAL A 146 -6.14 12.35 -9.90
N GLY A 147 -4.88 12.63 -9.58
CA GLY A 147 -4.20 13.89 -9.93
C GLY A 147 -4.29 15.01 -8.87
N SER A 148 -4.83 14.76 -7.68
CA SER A 148 -4.74 15.72 -6.56
C SER A 148 -3.34 15.67 -5.93
N ASP A 149 -2.74 16.84 -5.72
CA ASP A 149 -1.50 16.97 -4.96
C ASP A 149 -1.73 16.58 -3.50
N ILE A 150 -0.72 15.97 -2.88
CA ILE A 150 -0.82 15.26 -1.58
C ILE A 150 -1.07 16.23 -0.39
N LEU A 151 -1.18 17.53 -0.64
CA LEU A 151 -1.21 18.60 0.37
C LEU A 151 -2.50 19.41 0.44
N GLU A 152 -3.45 19.18 -0.45
CA GLU A 152 -4.72 19.90 -0.42
C GLU A 152 -5.76 19.06 0.33
N ASP A 153 -5.79 19.26 1.65
CA ASP A 153 -6.97 18.96 2.47
C ASP A 153 -8.04 20.01 2.12
N ASP A 154 -8.65 19.88 0.94
CA ASP A 154 -9.82 20.68 0.60
C ASP A 154 -11.00 20.20 1.45
N ASP A 155 -11.40 21.08 2.37
CA ASP A 155 -12.61 21.04 3.19
C ASP A 155 -13.86 21.18 2.31
N ASP A 156 -14.11 20.18 1.47
CA ASP A 156 -15.33 20.10 0.66
C ASP A 156 -16.32 19.17 1.35
N ASN A 157 -17.05 19.73 2.31
CA ASN A 157 -18.40 19.37 2.78
C ASN A 157 -19.02 18.11 2.13
N ILE A 158 -18.52 16.94 2.50
CA ILE A 158 -19.18 15.65 2.24
C ILE A 158 -20.22 15.51 3.35
N PRO A 159 -21.48 15.13 3.07
CA PRO A 159 -22.43 14.82 4.14
C PRO A 159 -21.82 13.71 4.99
N GLY A 160 -21.34 14.09 6.17
CA GLY A 160 -20.68 13.18 7.09
C GLY A 160 -21.58 11.99 7.36
N THR A 161 -20.96 10.85 7.67
CA THR A 161 -21.66 9.79 8.42
C THR A 161 -22.52 10.45 9.50
N ARG A 162 -23.81 10.12 9.54
CA ARG A 162 -24.76 10.66 10.53
C ARG A 162 -24.08 10.74 11.89
N ASP A 163 -24.14 11.91 12.53
CA ASP A 163 -23.54 12.14 13.84
C ASP A 163 -23.90 10.97 14.76
N THR A 164 -22.90 10.15 15.08
CA THR A 164 -23.10 9.06 16.01
C THR A 164 -23.33 9.66 17.40
N PRO A 165 -24.45 9.35 18.07
CA PRO A 165 -24.72 9.87 19.39
C PRO A 165 -23.60 9.42 20.34
N THR A 166 -23.04 10.39 21.07
CA THR A 166 -22.06 10.16 22.11
C THR A 166 -22.76 10.28 23.46
N TYR A 167 -22.49 9.35 24.36
CA TYR A 167 -23.08 9.32 25.70
C TYR A 167 -21.98 9.58 26.72
N LEU A 168 -22.21 10.52 27.63
CA LEU A 168 -21.23 10.92 28.64
C LEU A 168 -21.26 9.98 29.86
N SER A 169 -22.33 9.19 30.01
CA SER A 169 -22.49 8.23 31.11
C SER A 169 -23.19 6.94 30.67
N ASP A 170 -22.97 5.86 31.42
CA ASP A 170 -23.65 4.59 31.23
C ASP A 170 -25.18 4.70 31.45
N ALA A 171 -25.61 5.59 32.35
CA ALA A 171 -27.04 5.86 32.58
C ALA A 171 -27.70 6.48 31.35
N GLU A 172 -27.06 7.50 30.75
CA GLU A 172 -27.55 8.17 29.55
C GLU A 172 -27.59 7.21 28.34
N TYR A 173 -26.57 6.36 28.21
CA TYR A 173 -26.56 5.30 27.20
C TYR A 173 -27.74 4.33 27.40
N LYS A 174 -27.98 3.85 28.62
CA LYS A 174 -29.10 2.93 28.91
C LYS A 174 -30.45 3.56 28.62
N ASP A 175 -30.64 4.83 28.98
CA ASP A 175 -31.88 5.56 28.70
C ASP A 175 -32.13 5.74 27.20
N SER A 176 -31.10 6.05 26.41
CA SER A 176 -31.24 6.16 24.95
C SER A 176 -31.66 4.84 24.30
N ILE A 177 -31.11 3.71 24.75
CA ILE A 177 -31.42 2.38 24.23
C ILE A 177 -32.84 1.96 24.65
N ASN A 178 -33.23 2.22 25.90
CA ASN A 178 -34.58 1.96 26.41
C ASN A 178 -35.66 2.72 25.64
N ASN A 179 -35.36 3.94 25.20
CA ASN A 179 -36.27 4.76 24.39
C ASN A 179 -36.19 4.47 22.88
N SER A 180 -35.29 3.57 22.45
CA SER A 180 -35.09 3.24 21.05
C SER A 180 -36.02 2.11 20.58
N HIS A 181 -36.38 2.13 19.30
CA HIS A 181 -37.05 1.01 18.65
C HIS A 181 -36.19 -0.28 18.57
N LEU A 182 -34.90 -0.18 18.93
CA LEU A 182 -33.93 -1.28 18.86
C LEU A 182 -33.82 -2.06 20.18
N LEU A 183 -34.56 -1.68 21.23
CA LEU A 183 -34.58 -2.37 22.52
C LEU A 183 -34.71 -3.90 22.42
N PRO A 184 -35.53 -4.48 21.52
CA PRO A 184 -35.62 -5.94 21.39
C PRO A 184 -34.29 -6.62 21.10
N LEU A 185 -33.38 -5.96 20.35
CA LEU A 185 -32.06 -6.49 20.00
C LEU A 185 -31.14 -6.61 21.22
N PHE A 186 -31.26 -5.67 22.16
CA PHE A 186 -30.47 -5.65 23.40
C PHE A 186 -31.01 -6.61 24.47
N ASN A 187 -32.22 -7.16 24.29
CA ASN A 187 -32.81 -8.16 25.19
C ASN A 187 -32.56 -9.62 24.76
N ILE A 188 -31.89 -9.85 23.62
CA ILE A 188 -31.54 -11.20 23.15
C ILE A 188 -30.36 -11.74 23.96
N LYS A 189 -30.64 -12.65 24.88
CA LYS A 189 -29.63 -13.30 25.74
C LYS A 189 -28.52 -13.94 24.90
N GLY A 190 -27.28 -13.80 25.37
CA GLY A 190 -26.09 -14.40 24.74
C GLY A 190 -25.42 -13.53 23.66
N THR A 191 -26.10 -12.48 23.16
CA THR A 191 -25.50 -11.54 22.20
C THR A 191 -24.53 -10.57 22.85
N THR A 192 -23.58 -10.06 22.07
CA THR A 192 -22.64 -9.01 22.52
C THR A 192 -23.38 -7.73 22.91
N ALA A 193 -24.45 -7.37 22.19
CA ALA A 193 -25.30 -6.22 22.51
C ALA A 193 -25.96 -6.36 23.89
N HIS A 194 -26.53 -7.53 24.19
CA HIS A 194 -27.12 -7.82 25.49
C HIS A 194 -26.09 -7.77 26.62
N LYS A 195 -24.90 -8.35 26.40
CA LYS A 195 -23.81 -8.30 27.38
C LYS A 195 -23.32 -6.87 27.64
N ALA A 196 -23.19 -6.04 26.60
CA ALA A 196 -22.80 -4.65 26.73
C ALA A 196 -23.85 -3.82 27.49
N PHE A 197 -25.14 -4.06 27.23
CA PHE A 197 -26.22 -3.34 27.91
C PHE A 197 -26.42 -3.74 29.38
N THR A 198 -26.20 -5.02 29.71
CA THR A 198 -26.36 -5.55 31.08
C THR A 198 -25.10 -5.50 31.94
N CYS A 199 -23.97 -5.10 31.37
CA CYS A 199 -22.72 -5.01 32.11
C CYS A 199 -22.81 -3.93 33.21
N ALA A 200 -22.13 -4.18 34.33
CA ALA A 200 -21.89 -3.14 35.32
C ALA A 200 -20.94 -2.08 34.73
N PRO A 201 -21.12 -0.79 35.05
CA PRO A 201 -20.19 0.25 34.62
C PRO A 201 -18.78 -0.08 35.10
N PHE A 202 -17.78 0.17 34.26
CA PHE A 202 -16.38 -0.04 34.59
C PHE A 202 -15.96 0.93 35.70
N THR A 203 -15.94 0.46 36.95
CA THR A 203 -15.38 1.20 38.09
C THR A 203 -13.87 1.04 38.08
N LYS A 204 -13.15 2.17 37.97
CA LYS A 204 -11.69 2.23 38.03
C LYS A 204 -11.20 2.25 39.46
#